data_AF-A0A3C0IM15-F1
#
_entry.id   AF-A0A3C0IM15-F1
#
_cell.length_a   1.000
_cell.length_b   1.000
_cell.length_c   1.000
_cell.angle_alpha   90.00
_cell.angle_beta   90.00
_cell.angle_gamma   90.00
#
_symmetry.space_group_name_H-M   'P 1'
#
loop_
_entity.id
_entity.type
_entity.pdbx_description
1 polymer ?
#
loop_
_entity_poly.entity_id
_entity_poly.type
_entity_poly.pdbx_seq_one_letter_code
_entity_poly.pdbx_strand_id
1 'polypeptide(L)'
;PYTLQKKSTDLGETVFTLGYPRNEIVYNQGYLSAKTGLSRNGVDADSNTCQIAIDVNRGNSGGPVFNSNGELVGIISTKQLEATGVVFAVKTKTLYQMVERLKDSDTSVAHLKLPYGKSSIRNAQRTQQIQKLEPYVFMVKAYTR
;
A
#
# COMPACT_ATOMS: atom_id res chain seq x y z
N PRO A 1 3.76 11.81 8.32
CA PRO A 1 2.44 12.47 8.15
C PRO A 1 1.29 11.46 8.16
N TYR A 2 1.46 10.33 7.47
CA TYR A 2 0.54 9.20 7.52
C TYR A 2 0.81 8.29 8.72
N THR A 3 -0.13 7.41 9.00
CA THR A 3 0.00 6.28 9.94
C THR A 3 -0.32 4.98 9.22
N LEU A 4 0.01 3.83 9.81
CA LEU A 4 -0.41 2.54 9.29
C LEU A 4 -1.79 2.19 9.84
N GLN A 5 -2.67 1.70 8.98
CA GLN A 5 -4.00 1.24 9.36
C GLN A 5 -3.88 -0.02 10.21
N LYS A 6 -4.49 -0.02 11.39
CA LYS A 6 -4.57 -1.20 12.28
C LYS A 6 -5.83 -2.05 12.05
N LYS A 7 -6.93 -1.39 11.68
CA LYS A 7 -8.21 -2.05 11.42
C LYS A 7 -8.23 -2.60 10.00
N SER A 8 -9.08 -3.60 9.76
CA SER A 8 -9.38 -4.02 8.40
C SER A 8 -10.03 -2.87 7.64
N THR A 9 -9.62 -2.68 6.40
CA THR A 9 -10.32 -1.86 5.40
C THR A 9 -11.65 -2.53 5.06
N ASP A 10 -12.69 -1.72 4.85
CA ASP A 10 -14.02 -2.20 4.48
C ASP A 10 -14.27 -2.17 2.97
N LEU A 11 -15.18 -3.03 2.50
CA LEU A 11 -15.54 -3.06 1.08
C LEU A 11 -16.14 -1.72 0.67
N GLY A 12 -15.73 -1.22 -0.50
CA GLY A 12 -16.14 0.08 -1.01
C GLY A 12 -15.42 1.27 -0.36
N GLU A 13 -14.54 1.07 0.63
CA GLU A 13 -13.73 2.16 1.17
C GLU A 13 -12.87 2.76 0.07
N THR A 14 -12.97 4.10 -0.10
CA THR A 14 -12.16 4.83 -1.08
C THR A 14 -10.68 4.74 -0.70
N VAL A 15 -9.87 4.32 -1.68
CA VAL A 15 -8.42 4.25 -1.56
C VAL A 15 -7.76 4.99 -2.69
N PHE A 16 -6.52 5.40 -2.50
CA PHE A 16 -5.72 6.04 -3.53
C PHE A 16 -4.26 5.62 -3.42
N THR A 17 -3.54 5.79 -4.52
CA THR A 17 -2.11 5.52 -4.60
C THR A 17 -1.38 6.65 -5.30
N LEU A 18 -0.09 6.75 -5.00
CA LEU A 18 0.87 7.59 -5.68
C LEU A 18 1.97 6.65 -6.18
N GLY A 19 2.31 6.72 -7.46
CA GLY A 19 3.33 5.86 -8.05
C GLY A 19 4.06 6.54 -9.18
N TYR A 20 5.07 5.87 -9.73
CA TYR A 20 5.88 6.35 -10.85
C TYR A 20 5.71 5.44 -12.07
N PRO A 21 4.51 5.40 -12.71
CA PRO A 21 4.36 4.73 -13.99
C PRO A 21 5.19 5.39 -15.11
N ARG A 22 5.63 6.63 -14.87
CA ARG A 22 6.59 7.40 -15.67
C ARG A 22 7.52 8.18 -14.73
N ASN A 23 8.38 9.04 -15.27
CA ASN A 23 9.36 9.84 -14.49
C ASN A 23 8.74 10.96 -13.62
N GLU A 24 7.48 10.83 -13.21
CA GLU A 24 6.78 11.74 -12.29
C GLU A 24 5.73 10.97 -11.48
N ILE A 25 5.32 11.55 -10.34
CA ILE A 25 4.24 10.99 -9.53
C ILE A 25 2.93 11.06 -10.29
N VAL A 26 2.22 9.94 -10.33
CA VAL A 26 0.85 9.84 -10.82
C VAL A 26 -0.07 9.43 -9.68
N TYR A 27 -1.14 10.19 -9.52
CA TYR A 27 -2.23 9.91 -8.60
C TYR A 27 -3.28 9.03 -9.27
N ASN A 28 -3.69 7.95 -8.58
CA ASN A 28 -4.84 7.14 -8.97
C ASN A 28 -5.76 6.97 -7.75
N GLN A 29 -7.07 6.92 -7.99
CA GLN A 29 -8.08 6.67 -6.96
C GLN A 29 -8.94 5.48 -7.36
N GLY A 30 -9.35 4.72 -6.36
CA GLY A 30 -10.21 3.55 -6.51
C GLY A 30 -10.89 3.21 -5.20
N TYR A 31 -11.21 1.94 -5.01
CA TYR A 31 -11.82 1.44 -3.79
C TYR A 31 -11.37 0.01 -3.47
N LEU A 32 -11.53 -0.39 -2.21
CA LEU A 32 -11.35 -1.79 -1.81
C LEU A 32 -12.46 -2.65 -2.40
N SER A 33 -12.10 -3.60 -3.27
CA SER A 33 -13.06 -4.47 -3.96
C SER A 33 -13.20 -5.85 -3.31
N ALA A 34 -12.16 -6.33 -2.62
CA ALA A 34 -12.24 -7.55 -1.81
C ALA A 34 -11.32 -7.48 -0.58
N LYS A 35 -11.77 -8.03 0.55
CA LYS A 35 -10.98 -8.06 1.79
C LYS A 35 -9.81 -9.04 1.75
N THR A 36 -9.77 -9.96 0.80
CA THR A 36 -8.72 -10.98 0.66
C THR A 36 -8.17 -10.98 -0.77
N GLY A 37 -7.03 -11.65 -0.97
CA GLY A 37 -6.56 -12.01 -2.31
C GLY A 37 -7.47 -13.04 -3.01
N LEU A 38 -7.02 -13.53 -4.16
CA LEU A 38 -7.70 -14.61 -4.89
C LEU A 38 -7.43 -15.97 -4.24
N SER A 39 -8.46 -16.80 -4.17
CA SER A 39 -8.32 -18.25 -4.05
C SER A 39 -8.01 -18.84 -5.43
N ARG A 40 -7.07 -19.79 -5.51
CA ARG A 40 -6.74 -20.50 -6.76
C ARG A 40 -6.54 -21.98 -6.47
N ASN A 41 -7.06 -22.84 -7.34
CA ASN A 41 -6.82 -24.29 -7.34
C ASN A 41 -7.05 -24.98 -5.96
N GLY A 42 -8.13 -24.61 -5.26
CA GLY A 42 -8.45 -25.18 -3.94
C GLY A 42 -7.59 -24.64 -2.79
N VAL A 43 -6.74 -23.64 -3.03
CA VAL A 43 -6.02 -22.91 -1.99
C VAL A 43 -6.88 -21.76 -1.49
N ASP A 44 -6.99 -21.60 -0.17
CA ASP A 44 -7.70 -20.50 0.46
C ASP A 44 -7.20 -19.14 -0.03
N ALA A 45 -8.11 -18.16 -0.02
CA ALA A 45 -7.78 -16.80 -0.38
C ALA A 45 -6.70 -16.23 0.55
N ASP A 46 -5.68 -15.60 -0.03
CA ASP A 46 -4.60 -15.01 0.76
C ASP A 46 -5.13 -13.88 1.66
N SER A 47 -5.15 -14.13 2.96
CA SER A 47 -5.63 -13.18 3.96
C SER A 47 -4.67 -12.02 4.22
N ASN A 48 -3.41 -12.11 3.75
CA ASN A 48 -2.40 -11.06 3.87
C ASN A 48 -2.54 -9.99 2.78
N THR A 49 -3.26 -10.28 1.71
CA THR A 49 -3.52 -9.35 0.62
C THR A 49 -4.99 -8.92 0.62
N CYS A 50 -5.25 -7.79 -0.02
CA CYS A 50 -6.59 -7.36 -0.39
C CYS A 50 -6.63 -6.99 -1.85
N GLN A 51 -7.83 -6.98 -2.42
CA GLN A 51 -8.07 -6.56 -3.78
C GLN A 51 -8.55 -5.11 -3.80
N ILE A 52 -7.98 -4.33 -4.69
CA ILE A 52 -8.41 -2.96 -4.96
C ILE A 52 -8.80 -2.82 -6.42
N ALA A 53 -9.91 -2.13 -6.67
CA ALA A 53 -10.32 -1.70 -8.00
C ALA A 53 -9.74 -0.31 -8.23
N ILE A 54 -8.63 -0.24 -8.96
CA ILE A 54 -7.91 1.00 -9.27
C ILE A 54 -7.20 0.84 -10.60
N ASP A 55 -7.20 1.88 -11.41
CA ASP A 55 -6.47 1.89 -12.68
C ASP A 55 -4.98 2.13 -12.42
N VAL A 56 -4.19 1.06 -12.41
CA VAL A 56 -2.73 1.15 -12.24
C VAL A 56 -2.01 0.34 -13.31
N ASN A 57 -1.01 0.98 -13.91
CA ASN A 57 -0.09 0.38 -14.87
C ASN A 57 1.24 0.00 -14.21
N ARG A 58 2.18 -0.57 -15.00
CA ARG A 58 3.58 -0.76 -14.57
C ARG A 58 4.12 0.53 -13.95
N GLY A 59 4.94 0.39 -12.91
CA GLY A 59 5.52 1.51 -12.14
C GLY A 59 4.69 1.98 -10.94
N ASN A 60 3.48 1.43 -10.73
CA ASN A 60 2.77 1.54 -9.44
C ASN A 60 3.13 0.40 -8.46
N SER A 61 3.87 -0.62 -8.91
CA SER A 61 4.36 -1.70 -8.05
C SER A 61 5.19 -1.16 -6.90
N GLY A 62 4.96 -1.66 -5.68
CA GLY A 62 5.61 -1.14 -4.48
C GLY A 62 5.05 0.20 -4.01
N GLY A 63 4.10 0.79 -4.74
CA GLY A 63 3.44 2.04 -4.37
C GLY A 63 2.53 1.87 -3.14
N PRO A 64 2.44 2.90 -2.29
CA PRO A 64 1.57 2.87 -1.13
C PRO A 64 0.09 3.00 -1.53
N VAL A 65 -0.79 2.31 -0.79
CA VAL A 65 -2.24 2.45 -0.89
C VAL A 65 -2.74 3.11 0.38
N PHE A 66 -3.36 4.27 0.27
CA PHE A 66 -3.87 5.05 1.40
C PHE A 66 -5.40 5.12 1.36
N ASN A 67 -6.04 5.17 2.53
CA ASN A 67 -7.47 5.50 2.63
C ASN A 67 -7.70 7.01 2.75
N SER A 68 -8.96 7.45 2.73
CA SER A 68 -9.33 8.89 2.86
C SER A 68 -8.86 9.56 4.16
N ASN A 69 -8.52 8.79 5.20
CA ASN A 69 -7.96 9.32 6.44
C ASN A 69 -6.44 9.55 6.38
N GLY A 70 -5.79 9.24 5.25
CA GLY A 70 -4.35 9.28 5.13
C GLY A 70 -3.66 8.22 5.97
N GLU A 71 -4.29 7.04 6.11
CA GLU A 71 -3.72 5.84 6.72
C GLU A 71 -3.27 4.90 5.59
N LEU A 72 -2.08 4.32 5.72
CA LEU A 72 -1.59 3.30 4.82
C LEU A 72 -2.39 2.02 5.03
N VAL A 73 -3.01 1.52 3.97
CA VAL A 73 -3.80 0.29 3.92
C VAL A 73 -2.94 -0.90 3.49
N GLY A 74 -2.02 -0.65 2.55
CA GLY A 74 -1.14 -1.67 2.02
C GLY A 74 -0.17 -1.16 0.98
N ILE A 75 0.55 -2.09 0.35
CA ILE A 75 1.51 -1.81 -0.71
C ILE A 75 1.15 -2.63 -1.94
N ILE A 76 1.07 -1.99 -3.10
CA ILE A 76 0.73 -2.65 -4.37
C ILE A 76 1.77 -3.74 -4.69
N SER A 77 1.29 -4.94 -5.04
CA SER A 77 2.13 -6.07 -5.43
C SER A 77 1.92 -6.45 -6.90
N THR A 78 3.02 -6.61 -7.64
CA THR A 78 3.01 -7.06 -9.05
C THR A 78 2.66 -8.52 -9.24
N LYS A 79 2.62 -9.33 -8.19
CA LYS A 79 2.48 -10.80 -8.30
C LYS A 79 1.19 -11.24 -9.01
N GLN A 80 0.20 -10.36 -9.13
CA GLN A 80 -1.09 -10.65 -9.77
C GLN A 80 -1.52 -9.66 -10.85
N LEU A 81 -0.74 -8.61 -11.13
CA LEU A 81 -1.12 -7.58 -12.12
C LEU A 81 -1.25 -8.14 -13.54
N GLU A 82 -0.56 -9.24 -13.87
CA GLU A 82 -0.49 -9.73 -15.25
C GLU A 82 -1.62 -10.69 -15.64
N ALA A 83 -2.47 -11.15 -14.71
CA ALA A 83 -3.39 -12.27 -15.01
C ALA A 83 -4.88 -11.92 -15.21
N THR A 84 -5.41 -10.81 -14.67
CA THR A 84 -6.88 -10.63 -14.62
C THR A 84 -7.41 -9.18 -14.61
N GLY A 85 -6.58 -8.15 -14.80
CA GLY A 85 -7.04 -6.76 -14.67
C GLY A 85 -7.42 -6.38 -13.22
N VAL A 86 -6.82 -7.07 -12.26
CA VAL A 86 -7.10 -6.92 -10.83
C VAL A 86 -5.82 -6.57 -10.09
N VAL A 87 -5.93 -5.64 -9.15
CA VAL A 87 -4.80 -5.10 -8.40
C VAL A 87 -4.86 -5.61 -6.96
N PHE A 88 -3.72 -6.04 -6.45
CA PHE A 88 -3.59 -6.54 -5.09
C PHE A 88 -2.63 -5.67 -4.29
N ALA A 89 -2.99 -5.45 -3.03
CA ALA A 89 -2.13 -4.80 -2.06
C ALA A 89 -1.83 -5.74 -0.89
N VAL A 90 -0.56 -5.83 -0.50
CA VAL A 90 -0.14 -6.49 0.74
C VAL A 90 -0.55 -5.59 1.90
N LYS A 91 -1.34 -6.11 2.84
CA LYS A 91 -1.89 -5.34 3.96
C LYS A 91 -0.81 -4.88 4.92
N THR A 92 -1.04 -3.75 5.58
CA THR A 92 -0.16 -3.26 6.66
C THR A 92 0.06 -4.24 7.81
N LYS A 93 -0.90 -5.15 8.08
CA LYS A 93 -0.71 -6.25 9.05
C LYS A 93 0.57 -7.05 8.78
N THR A 94 0.83 -7.38 7.51
CA THR A 94 2.01 -8.12 7.09
C THR A 94 3.28 -7.28 7.24
N LEU A 95 3.20 -5.97 6.99
CA LEU A 95 4.32 -5.05 7.23
C LEU A 95 4.69 -4.95 8.70
N TYR A 96 3.69 -4.89 9.59
CA TYR A 96 3.93 -4.91 11.03
C TYR A 96 4.70 -6.17 11.45
N GLN A 97 4.21 -7.34 11.04
CA GLN A 97 4.85 -8.62 11.36
C GLN A 97 6.25 -8.73 10.77
N MET A 98 6.47 -8.19 9.57
CA MET A 98 7.80 -8.14 8.96
C MET A 98 8.76 -7.28 9.77
N VAL A 99 8.37 -6.06 10.12
CA VAL A 99 9.24 -5.13 10.86
C VAL A 99 9.56 -5.64 12.26
N GLU A 100 8.59 -6.22 12.97
CA GLU A 100 8.86 -6.81 14.29
C GLU A 100 9.84 -7.98 14.18
N ARG A 101 9.68 -8.88 13.20
CA ARG A 101 10.66 -9.96 12.97
C ARG A 101 12.05 -9.43 12.62
N LEU A 102 12.14 -8.37 11.84
CA LEU A 102 13.43 -7.79 11.46
C LEU A 102 14.14 -7.16 12.66
N LYS A 103 13.42 -6.54 13.59
CA LYS A 103 14.01 -6.01 14.83
C LYS A 103 14.67 -7.10 15.68
N ASP A 104 14.11 -8.30 15.68
CA ASP A 104 14.66 -9.44 16.41
C ASP A 104 15.94 -10.00 15.76
N SER A 105 16.08 -9.87 14.43
CA SER A 105 17.17 -10.48 13.66
C SER A 105 18.26 -9.51 13.18
N ASP A 106 17.96 -8.22 13.07
CA ASP A 106 18.83 -7.20 12.47
C ASP A 106 18.86 -5.93 13.33
N THR A 107 20.00 -5.71 13.97
CA THR A 107 20.20 -4.57 14.89
C THR A 107 20.14 -3.22 14.19
N SER A 108 20.34 -3.16 12.86
CA SER A 108 20.25 -1.92 12.08
C SER A 108 18.81 -1.36 12.04
N VAL A 109 17.80 -2.20 12.25
CA VAL A 109 16.39 -1.80 12.28
C VAL A 109 15.78 -1.81 13.68
N ALA A 110 16.54 -2.12 14.73
CA ALA A 110 16.05 -2.23 16.10
C ALA A 110 15.31 -0.95 16.58
N HIS A 111 15.75 0.21 16.11
CA HIS A 111 15.17 1.51 16.45
C HIS A 111 14.11 2.01 15.46
N LEU A 112 13.74 1.21 14.45
CA LEU A 112 12.71 1.58 13.48
C LEU A 112 11.34 1.72 14.16
N LYS A 113 10.79 2.93 14.14
CA LYS A 113 9.46 3.23 14.68
C LYS A 113 8.45 3.28 13.55
N LEU A 114 7.43 2.45 13.64
CA LEU A 114 6.28 2.51 12.74
C LEU A 114 5.32 3.63 13.18
N PRO A 115 4.78 4.42 12.25
CA PRO A 115 3.84 5.47 12.60
C PRO A 115 2.47 4.89 12.96
N TYR A 116 2.04 5.15 14.18
CA TYR A 116 0.76 4.70 14.75
C TYR A 116 -0.09 5.89 15.21
N GLY A 117 -1.38 5.62 15.44
CA GLY A 117 -2.32 6.60 15.98
C GLY A 117 -3.08 7.32 14.86
N LYS A 118 -3.42 8.59 15.10
CA LYS A 118 -4.18 9.40 14.15
C LYS A 118 -3.23 10.04 13.13
N SER A 119 -3.50 9.82 11.85
CA SER A 119 -2.80 10.52 10.76
C SER A 119 -2.95 12.03 10.88
N SER A 120 -1.86 12.78 10.71
CA SER A 120 -1.88 14.25 10.80
C SER A 120 -2.46 14.92 9.55
N ILE A 121 -2.79 14.12 8.55
CA ILE A 121 -3.48 14.54 7.32
C ILE A 121 -4.92 14.03 7.26
N ARG A 122 -5.44 13.49 8.37
CA ARG A 122 -6.85 13.13 8.49
C ARG A 122 -7.72 14.37 8.29
N ASN A 123 -8.80 14.23 7.52
CA ASN A 123 -9.73 15.29 7.12
C ASN A 123 -9.12 16.42 6.27
N ALA A 124 -7.83 16.37 5.93
CA ALA A 124 -7.26 17.30 4.95
C ALA A 124 -7.82 17.01 3.56
N GLN A 125 -7.92 18.05 2.72
CA GLN A 125 -8.32 17.87 1.32
C GLN A 125 -7.32 16.98 0.58
N ARG A 126 -7.77 16.24 -0.44
CA ARG A 126 -6.93 15.27 -1.17
C ARG A 126 -5.62 15.90 -1.68
N THR A 127 -5.68 17.10 -2.22
CA THR A 127 -4.50 17.84 -2.69
C THR A 127 -3.48 18.09 -1.58
N GLN A 128 -3.93 18.49 -0.39
CA GLN A 128 -3.08 18.68 0.78
C GLN A 128 -2.52 17.35 1.31
N GLN A 129 -3.30 16.27 1.27
CA GLN A 129 -2.80 14.94 1.62
C GLN A 129 -1.66 14.54 0.68
N ILE A 130 -1.85 14.69 -0.63
CA ILE A 130 -0.84 14.35 -1.65
C ILE A 130 0.43 15.16 -1.42
N GLN A 131 0.34 16.49 -1.24
CA GLN A 131 1.50 17.34 -0.97
C GLN A 131 2.32 16.89 0.23
N LYS A 132 1.68 16.38 1.29
CA LYS A 132 2.41 15.86 2.47
C LYS A 132 2.91 14.42 2.28
N LEU A 133 2.34 13.65 1.37
CA LEU A 133 2.69 12.25 1.13
C LEU A 133 3.76 12.07 0.06
N GLU A 134 3.74 12.90 -0.98
CA GLU A 134 4.63 12.86 -2.15
C GLU A 134 6.12 12.74 -1.77
N PRO A 135 6.67 13.48 -0.79
CA PRO A 135 8.08 13.34 -0.38
C PRO A 135 8.47 11.97 0.18
N TYR A 136 7.50 11.10 0.47
CA TYR A 136 7.71 9.75 1.01
C TYR A 136 7.48 8.64 -0.04
N VAL A 137 7.28 9.01 -1.31
CA VAL A 137 7.08 8.08 -2.43
C VAL A 137 8.26 8.21 -3.38
N PHE A 138 8.99 7.10 -3.57
CA PHE A 138 10.26 7.11 -4.29
C PHE A 138 10.22 6.21 -5.52
N MET A 139 10.86 6.66 -6.60
CA MET A 139 11.16 5.83 -7.77
C MET A 139 12.46 5.08 -7.53
N VAL A 140 12.37 3.75 -7.40
CA VAL A 140 13.55 2.89 -7.27
C VAL A 140 13.92 2.34 -8.65
N LYS A 141 15.14 2.63 -9.12
CA LYS A 141 15.68 2.10 -10.38
C LYS A 141 16.74 1.05 -10.07
N ALA A 142 16.51 -0.18 -10.54
CA ALA A 142 17.52 -1.24 -10.52
C ALA A 142 18.22 -1.28 -11.88
N TYR A 143 19.55 -1.32 -11.86
CA TYR A 143 20.37 -1.50 -13.05
C TYR A 143 21.00 -2.89 -12.97
N THR A 144 20.65 -3.77 -13.90
CA THR A 144 21.41 -5.00 -14.11
C THR A 144 22.76 -4.63 -14.71
N ARG A 145 23.84 -5.10 -14.07
CA ARG A 145 25.20 -4.96 -14.58
C ARG A 145 25.39 -5.79 -15.84
#